data_AF-A0AA85BRL2-F1
#
_entry.id   AF-A0AA85BRL2-F1
#
_cell.length_a   1.000
_cell.length_b   1.000
_cell.length_c   1.000
_cell.angle_alpha   90.00
_cell.angle_beta   90.00
_cell.angle_gamma   90.00
#
_symmetry.space_group_name_H-M   'P 1'
#
loop_
_entity.id
_entity.type
_entity.pdbx_description
1 polymer ?
#
loop_
_entity_poly.entity_id
_entity_poly.type
_entity_poly.pdbx_seq_one_letter_code
_entity_poly.pdbx_strand_id
1 'polypeptide(L)'
;MNIPDADEDLLAIDTEKLDSILENRDEVINNQTIPELIPDETYNFSKQFSPIFRLYSSTIYDRIHAVYSTDPFLSDQELNKLGRTARKIPVYLGISIGMIAGVMRAFVSYDEFLRANKYTIFVNNETARRHSLDHCILKGAVFGISTGCKTDIFFYSSKHSTVTVLRNSGENKLLEHAVGWGITGSLYCFNRGFKRMLIAGMIASVPGLLTGVLSMLACRASNSTFEELYAKYLNETQKI
;
A
#
# COMPACT_ATOMS: atom_id res chain seq x y z
N MET A 1 35.28 -6.09 -30.39
CA MET A 1 34.93 -7.40 -29.83
C MET A 1 34.01 -8.04 -30.86
N ASN A 2 34.52 -9.01 -31.63
CA ASN A 2 33.74 -9.66 -32.68
C ASN A 2 32.68 -10.54 -32.01
N ILE A 3 31.42 -10.35 -32.37
CA ILE A 3 30.32 -11.24 -31.96
C ILE A 3 30.37 -12.39 -32.97
N PRO A 4 30.50 -13.66 -32.54
CA PRO A 4 30.51 -14.78 -33.46
C PRO A 4 29.12 -14.94 -34.10
N ASP A 5 29.08 -15.01 -35.43
CA ASP A 5 27.85 -15.01 -36.23
C ASP A 5 27.31 -16.44 -36.50
N ALA A 6 27.95 -17.48 -35.97
CA ALA A 6 27.56 -18.88 -36.18
C ALA A 6 27.44 -19.65 -34.85
N ASP A 7 26.37 -20.45 -34.72
CA ASP A 7 26.05 -21.25 -33.53
C ASP A 7 27.12 -22.31 -33.19
N GLU A 8 27.95 -22.67 -34.17
CA GLU A 8 29.10 -23.59 -34.05
C GLU A 8 30.17 -23.06 -33.09
N ASP A 9 30.43 -21.75 -33.12
CA ASP A 9 31.44 -21.09 -32.26
C ASP A 9 30.95 -20.97 -30.81
N LEU A 10 29.63 -20.99 -30.59
CA LEU A 10 29.03 -20.82 -29.26
C LEU A 10 28.99 -22.14 -28.48
N LEU A 11 28.78 -23.26 -29.17
CA LEU A 11 28.53 -24.56 -28.56
C LEU A 11 29.69 -25.55 -28.71
N ALA A 12 30.73 -25.22 -29.51
CA ALA A 12 31.91 -26.05 -29.76
C ALA A 12 31.60 -27.51 -30.15
N ILE A 13 30.43 -27.72 -30.77
CA ILE A 13 29.91 -29.01 -31.23
C ILE A 13 29.42 -28.79 -32.66
N ASP A 14 29.83 -29.67 -33.59
CA ASP A 14 29.40 -29.62 -35.00
C ASP A 14 27.86 -29.68 -35.10
N THR A 15 27.30 -28.84 -35.97
CA THR A 15 25.84 -28.68 -36.20
C THR A 15 25.14 -30.00 -36.54
N GLU A 16 25.73 -30.83 -37.39
CA GLU A 16 25.19 -32.16 -37.73
C GLU A 16 25.11 -33.09 -36.51
N LYS A 17 26.08 -32.97 -35.59
CA LYS A 17 26.11 -33.75 -34.36
C LYS A 17 25.06 -33.25 -33.38
N LEU A 18 24.82 -31.94 -33.34
CA LEU A 18 23.77 -31.34 -32.53
C LEU A 18 22.38 -31.77 -33.01
N ASP A 19 22.14 -31.78 -34.31
CA ASP A 19 20.87 -32.21 -34.90
C ASP A 19 20.58 -33.68 -34.59
N SER A 20 21.59 -34.56 -34.69
CA SER A 20 21.41 -35.97 -34.32
C SER A 20 21.11 -36.20 -32.82
N ILE A 21 21.61 -35.32 -31.95
CA ILE A 21 21.34 -35.37 -30.50
C ILE A 21 19.91 -34.87 -30.23
N LEU A 22 19.46 -33.84 -30.93
CA LEU A 22 18.10 -33.32 -30.84
C LEU A 22 17.08 -34.33 -31.36
N GLU A 23 17.35 -34.96 -32.50
CA GLU A 23 16.48 -35.99 -33.09
C GLU A 23 16.36 -37.22 -32.18
N ASN A 24 17.48 -37.67 -31.59
CA ASN A 24 17.47 -38.75 -30.60
C ASN A 24 16.71 -38.37 -29.32
N ARG A 25 16.84 -37.12 -28.85
CA ARG A 25 16.05 -36.62 -27.71
C ARG A 25 14.56 -36.63 -28.04
N ASP A 26 14.17 -36.19 -29.21
CA ASP A 26 12.78 -36.12 -29.62
C ASP A 26 12.17 -37.52 -29.81
N GLU A 27 12.96 -38.48 -30.30
CA GLU A 27 12.56 -39.91 -30.32
C GLU A 27 12.39 -40.48 -28.90
N VAL A 28 13.28 -40.15 -27.96
CA VAL A 28 13.16 -40.59 -26.55
C VAL A 28 11.95 -39.97 -25.85
N ILE A 29 11.60 -38.72 -26.18
CA ILE A 29 10.38 -38.05 -25.69
C ILE A 29 9.14 -38.70 -26.29
N ASN A 30 9.14 -38.99 -27.60
CA ASN A 30 8.01 -39.58 -28.29
C ASN A 30 7.76 -41.05 -27.88
N ASN A 31 8.82 -41.79 -27.59
CA ASN A 31 8.74 -43.19 -27.14
C ASN A 31 8.41 -43.35 -25.64
N GLN A 32 8.17 -42.25 -24.91
CA GLN A 32 7.74 -42.23 -23.50
C GLN A 32 8.64 -43.05 -22.54
N THR A 33 9.92 -43.18 -22.85
CA THR A 33 10.84 -44.06 -22.11
C THR A 33 11.25 -43.48 -20.74
N ILE A 34 11.02 -42.18 -20.52
CA ILE A 34 11.35 -41.47 -19.28
C ILE A 34 10.05 -41.03 -18.59
N PRO A 35 9.67 -41.63 -17.45
CA PRO A 35 8.41 -41.32 -16.77
C PRO A 35 8.32 -39.88 -16.23
N GLU A 36 9.44 -39.18 -16.09
CA GLU A 36 9.50 -37.76 -15.67
C GLU A 36 9.17 -36.76 -16.80
N LEU A 37 9.15 -37.19 -18.07
CA LEU A 37 8.85 -36.33 -19.23
C LEU A 37 7.45 -36.59 -19.82
N ILE A 38 6.66 -37.48 -19.24
CA ILE A 38 5.25 -37.63 -19.60
C ILE A 38 4.54 -36.35 -19.17
N PRO A 39 3.95 -35.56 -20.09
CA PRO A 39 3.10 -34.46 -19.67
C PRO A 39 1.90 -35.07 -18.96
N ASP A 40 1.85 -34.90 -17.64
CA ASP A 40 0.75 -35.36 -16.82
C ASP A 40 -0.53 -34.63 -17.30
N GLU A 41 -1.39 -35.32 -18.06
CA GLU A 41 -2.71 -34.79 -18.49
C GLU A 41 -3.59 -34.41 -17.29
N THR A 42 -3.20 -34.82 -16.07
CA THR A 42 -3.84 -34.42 -14.82
C THR A 42 -3.44 -33.01 -14.37
N TYR A 43 -2.38 -32.41 -14.92
CA TYR A 43 -1.98 -31.03 -14.64
C TYR A 43 -2.71 -30.05 -15.56
N ASN A 44 -4.02 -29.95 -15.36
CA ASN A 44 -4.87 -28.90 -15.91
C ASN A 44 -4.38 -27.51 -15.45
N PHE A 45 -3.44 -26.92 -16.17
CA PHE A 45 -3.08 -25.50 -16.09
C PHE A 45 -4.28 -24.59 -16.44
N SER A 46 -5.35 -25.18 -16.98
CA SER A 46 -6.60 -24.56 -17.36
C SER A 46 -7.68 -24.56 -16.27
N LYS A 47 -7.39 -25.00 -15.03
CA LYS A 47 -8.30 -24.70 -13.92
C LYS A 47 -8.19 -23.21 -13.66
N GLN A 48 -8.98 -22.44 -14.40
CA GLN A 48 -9.23 -21.02 -14.27
C GLN A 48 -9.29 -20.69 -12.78
N PHE A 49 -8.14 -20.27 -12.28
CA PHE A 49 -7.82 -20.32 -10.87
C PHE A 49 -8.53 -19.14 -10.25
N SER A 50 -9.78 -19.33 -9.84
CA SER A 50 -10.61 -18.21 -9.41
C SER A 50 -10.00 -17.62 -8.13
N PRO A 51 -9.47 -16.38 -8.19
CA PRO A 51 -8.83 -15.77 -7.03
C PRO A 51 -9.84 -15.56 -5.90
N ILE A 52 -11.13 -15.54 -6.23
CA ILE A 52 -12.26 -15.32 -5.34
C ILE A 52 -12.54 -16.55 -4.46
N PHE A 53 -12.46 -17.78 -5.00
CA PHE A 53 -12.72 -18.99 -4.21
C PHE A 53 -11.63 -19.23 -3.17
N ARG A 54 -10.36 -18.99 -3.56
CA ARG A 54 -9.22 -19.00 -2.62
C ARG A 54 -9.32 -17.86 -1.61
N LEU A 55 -9.86 -16.70 -1.99
CA LEU A 55 -10.15 -15.62 -1.05
C LEU A 55 -11.17 -16.04 0.00
N TYR A 56 -12.26 -16.71 -0.40
CA TYR A 56 -13.33 -17.10 0.51
C TYR A 56 -12.92 -18.27 1.43
N SER A 57 -12.11 -19.20 0.91
CA SER A 57 -11.59 -20.36 1.67
C SER A 57 -10.29 -20.09 2.44
N SER A 58 -9.67 -18.92 2.30
CA SER A 58 -8.39 -18.61 2.94
C SER A 58 -8.55 -18.10 4.37
N THR A 59 -7.64 -18.57 5.23
CA THR A 59 -7.42 -18.07 6.59
C THR A 59 -7.07 -16.58 6.57
N ILE A 60 -7.41 -15.86 7.65
CA ILE A 60 -7.14 -14.43 7.85
C ILE A 60 -5.69 -14.06 7.48
N TYR A 61 -4.73 -14.92 7.83
CA TYR A 61 -3.32 -14.74 7.53
C TYR A 61 -3.01 -14.69 6.02
N ASP A 62 -3.57 -15.61 5.23
CA ASP A 62 -3.36 -15.68 3.78
C ASP A 62 -3.94 -14.45 3.07
N ARG A 63 -5.07 -13.93 3.57
CA ARG A 63 -5.70 -12.72 3.02
C ARG A 63 -4.86 -11.47 3.27
N ILE A 64 -4.21 -11.38 4.43
CA ILE A 64 -3.26 -10.31 4.74
C ILE A 64 -1.99 -10.49 3.91
N HIS A 65 -1.44 -11.70 3.86
CA HIS A 65 -0.22 -12.00 3.11
C HIS A 65 -0.36 -11.65 1.63
N ALA A 66 -1.50 -11.95 1.00
CA ALA A 66 -1.77 -11.60 -0.40
C ALA A 66 -1.78 -10.08 -0.69
N VAL A 67 -2.05 -9.24 0.30
CA VAL A 67 -2.00 -7.78 0.14
C VAL A 67 -0.55 -7.29 0.19
N TYR A 68 0.30 -7.93 0.99
CA TYR A 68 1.69 -7.55 1.17
C TYR A 68 2.65 -8.31 0.25
N SER A 69 2.21 -9.40 -0.38
CA SER A 69 3.04 -10.17 -1.29
C SER A 69 3.30 -9.37 -2.56
N THR A 70 4.55 -9.45 -3.02
CA THR A 70 5.02 -8.80 -4.24
C THR A 70 4.98 -9.78 -5.41
N ASP A 71 4.19 -10.85 -5.30
CA ASP A 71 4.17 -11.93 -6.28
C ASP A 71 3.63 -11.44 -7.62
N PRO A 72 4.32 -11.70 -8.73
CA PRO A 72 3.92 -11.26 -10.07
C PRO A 72 2.51 -11.70 -10.45
N PHE A 73 2.14 -12.95 -10.11
CA PHE A 73 0.83 -13.55 -10.41
C PHE A 73 -0.37 -12.87 -9.71
N LEU A 74 -0.15 -12.24 -8.56
CA LEU A 74 -1.17 -11.46 -7.84
C LEU A 74 -1.10 -9.96 -8.17
N SER A 75 -0.04 -9.52 -8.87
CA SER A 75 0.25 -8.11 -9.14
C SER A 75 -0.53 -7.53 -10.32
N ASP A 76 -1.00 -8.38 -11.25
CA ASP A 76 -1.79 -7.99 -12.41
C ASP A 76 -3.26 -7.69 -12.08
N GLN A 77 -3.72 -8.04 -10.88
CA GLN A 77 -5.04 -7.63 -10.43
C GLN A 77 -5.10 -6.11 -10.24
N GLU A 78 -6.04 -5.45 -10.92
CA GLU A 78 -6.36 -4.02 -10.76
C GLU A 78 -6.53 -3.62 -9.28
N LEU A 79 -7.01 -4.54 -8.44
CA LEU A 79 -7.15 -4.35 -7.00
C LEU A 79 -5.80 -4.20 -6.27
N ASN A 80 -4.75 -4.88 -6.74
CA ASN A 80 -3.40 -4.79 -6.17
C ASN A 80 -2.70 -3.49 -6.61
N LYS A 81 -2.92 -3.05 -7.86
CA LYS A 81 -2.47 -1.72 -8.34
C LYS A 81 -3.13 -0.58 -7.57
N LEU A 82 -4.44 -0.68 -7.32
CA LEU A 82 -5.19 0.26 -6.48
C LEU A 82 -4.71 0.21 -5.02
N GLY A 83 -4.43 -0.98 -4.46
CA GLY A 83 -3.88 -1.14 -3.12
C GLY A 83 -2.49 -0.50 -2.96
N ARG A 84 -1.60 -0.66 -3.94
CA ARG A 84 -0.28 0.01 -3.96
C ARG A 84 -0.40 1.53 -4.08
N THR A 85 -1.33 2.02 -4.90
CA THR A 85 -1.57 3.46 -5.05
C THR A 85 -2.16 4.05 -3.76
N ALA A 86 -3.07 3.32 -3.12
CA ALA A 86 -3.68 3.71 -1.85
C ALA A 86 -2.68 3.81 -0.70
N ARG A 87 -1.57 3.04 -0.72
CA ARG A 87 -0.48 3.17 0.27
C ARG A 87 0.23 4.52 0.22
N LYS A 88 0.28 5.17 -0.94
CA LYS A 88 0.96 6.47 -1.12
C LYS A 88 0.13 7.65 -0.62
N ILE A 89 -1.19 7.53 -0.65
CA ILE A 89 -2.15 8.57 -0.23
C ILE A 89 -1.88 9.11 1.20
N PRO A 90 -1.72 8.28 2.25
CA PRO A 90 -1.47 8.79 3.60
C PRO A 90 -0.19 9.62 3.68
N VAL A 91 0.88 9.22 2.98
CA VAL A 91 2.16 9.95 2.95
C VAL A 91 1.99 11.36 2.36
N TYR A 92 1.25 11.49 1.26
CA TYR A 92 0.97 12.82 0.70
C TYR A 92 0.12 13.68 1.65
N LEU A 93 -0.84 13.07 2.35
CA LEU A 93 -1.65 13.76 3.33
C LEU A 93 -0.83 14.24 4.53
N GLY A 94 0.03 13.41 5.13
CA GLY A 94 0.83 13.87 6.28
C GLY A 94 1.90 14.89 5.90
N ILE A 95 2.49 14.81 4.71
CA ILE A 95 3.36 15.88 4.19
C ILE A 95 2.58 17.19 4.07
N SER A 96 1.37 17.16 3.48
CA SER A 96 0.56 18.38 3.31
C SER A 96 0.11 18.99 4.64
N ILE A 97 -0.38 18.17 5.58
CA ILE A 97 -0.82 18.62 6.91
C ILE A 97 0.38 19.12 7.73
N GLY A 98 1.51 18.41 7.65
CA GLY A 98 2.75 18.81 8.31
C GLY A 98 3.28 20.15 7.79
N MET A 99 3.18 20.41 6.48
CA MET A 99 3.61 21.67 5.88
C MET A 99 2.71 22.84 6.33
N ILE A 100 1.39 22.67 6.28
CA ILE A 100 0.42 23.68 6.75
C ILE A 100 0.64 23.97 8.25
N ALA A 101 0.80 22.93 9.08
CA ALA A 101 1.04 23.07 10.51
C ALA A 101 2.38 23.79 10.80
N GLY A 102 3.42 23.49 10.02
CA GLY A 102 4.73 24.14 10.13
C GLY A 102 4.66 25.63 9.81
N VAL A 103 3.96 26.02 8.74
CA VAL A 103 3.76 27.43 8.36
C VAL A 103 2.98 28.19 9.43
N MET A 104 1.86 27.63 9.92
CA MET A 104 1.08 28.25 11.00
C MET A 104 1.92 28.45 12.27
N ARG A 105 2.78 27.48 12.61
CA ARG A 105 3.67 27.60 13.76
C ARG A 105 4.79 28.62 13.54
N ALA A 106 5.25 28.80 12.31
CA ALA A 106 6.26 29.81 11.98
C ALA A 106 5.76 31.25 12.24
N PHE A 107 4.49 31.54 11.97
CA PHE A 107 3.90 32.84 12.32
C PHE A 107 3.83 33.06 13.84
N VAL A 108 3.42 32.04 14.58
CA VAL A 108 3.34 32.13 16.05
C VAL A 108 4.73 32.25 16.69
N SER A 109 5.74 31.54 16.17
CA SER A 109 7.11 31.61 16.68
C SER A 109 7.78 32.94 16.41
N TYR A 110 7.34 33.69 15.39
CA TYR A 110 7.80 35.06 15.13
C TYR A 110 7.37 36.02 16.24
N ASP A 111 6.10 35.95 16.66
CA ASP A 111 5.62 36.76 17.79
C ASP A 111 6.32 36.38 19.11
N GLU A 112 6.57 35.08 19.33
CA GLU A 112 7.37 34.61 20.47
C GLU A 112 8.80 35.20 20.42
N PHE A 113 9.42 35.23 19.24
CA PHE A 113 10.76 35.76 19.04
C PHE A 113 10.83 37.27 19.34
N LEU A 114 9.87 38.04 18.84
CA LEU A 114 9.77 39.48 19.08
C LEU A 114 9.58 39.79 20.57
N ARG A 115 8.74 39.02 21.27
CA ARG A 115 8.53 39.18 22.70
C ARG A 115 9.78 38.85 23.51
N ALA A 116 10.47 37.77 23.15
CA ALA A 116 11.69 37.34 23.84
C ALA A 116 12.87 38.33 23.64
N ASN A 117 12.94 38.97 22.47
CA ASN A 117 14.06 39.85 22.12
C ASN A 117 13.72 41.35 22.16
N LYS A 118 12.64 41.73 22.85
CA LYS A 118 12.16 43.13 22.90
C LYS A 118 13.22 44.12 23.43
N TYR A 119 14.13 43.65 24.28
CA TYR A 119 15.18 44.46 24.90
C TYR A 119 16.59 44.12 24.40
N THR A 120 16.70 43.22 23.43
CA THR A 120 18.01 42.80 22.89
C THR A 120 18.47 43.79 21.84
N ILE A 121 19.63 44.42 22.05
CA ILE A 121 20.24 45.30 21.06
C ILE A 121 21.04 44.44 20.09
N PHE A 122 20.60 44.40 18.84
CA PHE A 122 21.35 43.73 17.77
C PHE A 122 22.37 44.70 17.17
N VAL A 123 23.56 44.18 16.84
CA VAL A 123 24.65 44.97 16.24
C VAL A 123 24.19 45.60 14.91
N ASN A 124 23.50 44.82 14.07
CA ASN A 124 23.00 45.25 12.76
C ASN A 124 21.55 44.79 12.58
N ASN A 125 20.78 45.51 11.75
CA ASN A 125 19.42 45.09 11.39
C ASN A 125 19.40 43.75 10.62
N GLU A 126 20.43 43.50 9.80
CA GLU A 126 20.56 42.24 9.06
C GLU A 126 20.72 41.02 9.96
N THR A 127 21.50 41.15 11.04
CA THR A 127 21.73 40.04 11.98
C THR A 127 20.45 39.76 12.77
N ALA A 128 19.70 40.80 13.15
CA ALA A 128 18.38 40.66 13.77
C ALA A 128 17.40 39.90 12.85
N ARG A 129 17.36 40.27 11.56
CA ARG A 129 16.49 39.63 10.57
C ARG A 129 16.85 38.16 10.38
N ARG A 130 18.13 37.83 10.17
CA ARG A 130 18.58 36.42 10.02
C ARG A 130 18.23 35.59 11.25
N HIS A 131 18.52 36.10 12.45
CA HIS A 131 18.25 35.39 13.69
C HIS A 131 16.75 35.16 13.92
N SER A 132 15.90 36.11 13.52
CA SER A 132 14.44 35.93 13.57
C SER A 132 13.96 34.84 12.60
N LEU A 133 14.49 34.82 11.38
CA LEU A 133 14.11 33.84 10.36
C LEU A 133 14.55 32.43 10.75
N ASP A 134 15.79 32.26 11.18
CA ASP A 134 16.31 30.95 11.61
C ASP A 134 15.49 30.39 12.77
N HIS A 135 15.15 31.23 13.75
CA HIS A 135 14.32 30.82 14.88
C HIS A 135 12.92 30.36 14.45
N CYS A 136 12.29 31.11 13.53
CA CYS A 136 10.94 30.82 13.07
C CYS A 136 10.90 29.56 12.21
N ILE A 137 11.84 29.44 11.26
CA ILE A 137 11.95 28.31 10.34
C ILE A 137 12.24 27.03 11.13
N LEU A 138 13.18 27.06 12.07
CA LEU A 138 13.58 25.85 12.80
C LEU A 138 12.46 25.35 13.73
N LYS A 139 11.81 26.26 14.47
CA LYS A 139 10.63 25.89 15.29
C LYS A 139 9.46 25.40 14.42
N GLY A 140 9.21 26.06 13.29
CA GLY A 140 8.17 25.68 12.34
C GLY A 140 8.42 24.30 11.73
N ALA A 141 9.65 24.04 11.28
CA ALA A 141 10.05 22.79 10.66
C ALA A 141 9.98 21.61 11.64
N VAL A 142 10.53 21.75 12.85
CA VAL A 142 10.48 20.67 13.87
C VAL A 142 9.02 20.35 14.23
N PHE A 143 8.17 21.37 14.37
CA PHE A 143 6.76 21.18 14.66
C PHE A 143 6.00 20.54 13.48
N GLY A 144 6.27 21.00 12.25
CA GLY A 144 5.67 20.47 11.03
C GLY A 144 6.03 19.01 10.79
N ILE A 145 7.31 18.65 10.90
CA ILE A 145 7.79 17.26 10.78
C ILE A 145 7.18 16.37 11.87
N SER A 146 7.17 16.83 13.13
CA SER A 146 6.57 16.05 14.22
C SER A 146 5.08 15.82 13.99
N THR A 147 4.35 16.85 13.57
CA THR A 147 2.91 16.78 13.34
C THR A 147 2.59 15.92 12.12
N GLY A 148 3.31 16.11 11.01
CA GLY A 148 3.18 15.32 9.78
C GLY A 148 3.41 13.83 10.04
N CYS A 149 4.51 13.47 10.71
CA CYS A 149 4.80 12.08 11.05
C CYS A 149 3.73 11.44 11.95
N LYS A 150 3.20 12.18 12.93
CA LYS A 150 2.08 11.72 13.77
C LYS A 150 0.82 11.48 12.95
N THR A 151 0.51 12.37 12.02
CA THR A 151 -0.65 12.21 11.13
C THR A 151 -0.46 11.04 10.18
N ASP A 152 0.74 10.85 9.61
CA ASP A 152 1.03 9.72 8.72
C ASP A 152 0.79 8.38 9.41
N ILE A 153 1.36 8.20 10.61
CA ILE A 153 1.20 6.97 11.40
C ILE A 153 -0.29 6.74 11.71
N PHE A 154 -1.02 7.80 12.04
CA PHE A 154 -2.45 7.74 12.35
C PHE A 154 -3.30 7.31 11.15
N PHE A 155 -3.10 7.93 9.98
CA PHE A 155 -3.83 7.58 8.76
C PHE A 155 -3.43 6.21 8.21
N TYR A 156 -2.15 5.86 8.29
CA TYR A 156 -1.64 4.55 7.87
C TYR A 156 -2.24 3.41 8.71
N SER A 157 -2.21 3.55 10.04
CA SER A 157 -2.74 2.54 10.97
C SER A 157 -4.25 2.35 10.80
N SER A 158 -5.00 3.44 10.62
CA SER A 158 -6.46 3.40 10.45
C SER A 158 -6.89 2.69 9.15
N LYS A 159 -6.17 2.92 8.05
CA LYS A 159 -6.43 2.21 6.79
C LYS A 159 -6.12 0.72 6.91
N HIS A 160 -5.03 0.37 7.59
CA HIS A 160 -4.64 -1.02 7.78
C HIS A 160 -5.64 -1.80 8.65
N SER A 161 -6.15 -1.19 9.73
CA SER A 161 -7.17 -1.81 10.58
C SER A 161 -8.48 -2.00 9.83
N THR A 162 -8.93 -1.01 9.06
CA THR A 162 -10.16 -1.13 8.27
C THR A 162 -10.07 -2.22 7.20
N VAL A 163 -8.96 -2.29 6.46
CA VAL A 163 -8.75 -3.31 5.41
C VAL A 163 -8.76 -4.72 6.00
N THR A 164 -8.13 -4.90 7.16
CA THR A 164 -8.11 -6.20 7.85
C THR A 164 -9.51 -6.62 8.33
N VAL A 165 -10.34 -5.67 8.78
CA VAL A 165 -11.70 -5.97 9.27
C VAL A 165 -12.69 -6.24 8.11
N LEU A 166 -12.70 -5.39 7.06
CA LEU A 166 -13.51 -5.57 5.85
C LEU A 166 -13.29 -6.92 5.18
N ARG A 167 -12.04 -7.39 5.22
CA ARG A 167 -11.63 -8.67 4.63
C ARG A 167 -12.10 -9.87 5.45
N ASN A 168 -12.39 -9.70 6.74
CA ASN A 168 -12.86 -10.78 7.62
C ASN A 168 -14.38 -10.95 7.57
N SER A 169 -15.14 -9.85 7.45
CA SER A 169 -16.60 -9.88 7.42
C SER A 169 -17.18 -10.09 6.01
N GLY A 170 -16.42 -9.81 4.95
CA GLY A 170 -16.89 -9.94 3.56
C GLY A 170 -17.91 -8.88 3.11
N GLU A 171 -18.36 -8.01 4.02
CA GLU A 171 -19.36 -6.97 3.78
C GLU A 171 -18.77 -5.57 4.06
N ASN A 172 -19.04 -4.60 3.19
CA ASN A 172 -18.59 -3.21 3.38
C ASN A 172 -19.45 -2.50 4.42
N LYS A 173 -19.16 -2.68 5.72
CA LYS A 173 -19.90 -2.01 6.81
C LYS A 173 -19.24 -0.69 7.20
N LEU A 174 -20.04 0.37 7.21
CA LEU A 174 -19.67 1.72 7.67
C LEU A 174 -19.06 1.71 9.09
N LEU A 175 -19.50 0.77 9.93
CA LEU A 175 -19.01 0.58 11.30
C LEU A 175 -17.55 0.13 11.35
N GLU A 176 -17.05 -0.58 10.34
CA GLU A 176 -15.67 -1.09 10.36
C GLU A 176 -14.66 0.04 10.17
N HIS A 177 -15.02 1.04 9.37
CA HIS A 177 -14.27 2.29 9.30
C HIS A 177 -14.29 3.04 10.64
N ALA A 178 -15.41 3.08 11.34
CA ALA A 178 -15.48 3.71 12.66
C ALA A 178 -14.60 2.99 13.70
N VAL A 179 -14.65 1.66 13.71
CA VAL A 179 -13.86 0.81 14.62
C VAL A 179 -12.37 0.91 14.31
N GLY A 180 -11.99 0.87 13.03
CA GLY A 180 -10.59 0.99 12.60
C GLY A 180 -9.96 2.31 13.06
N TRP A 181 -10.67 3.42 12.87
CA TRP A 181 -10.23 4.73 13.37
C TRP A 181 -10.24 4.82 14.89
N GLY A 182 -11.22 4.22 15.57
CA GLY A 182 -11.31 4.21 17.02
C GLY A 182 -10.16 3.45 17.68
N ILE A 183 -9.77 2.30 17.15
CA ILE A 183 -8.62 1.53 17.63
C ILE A 183 -7.33 2.33 17.45
N THR A 184 -7.14 2.95 16.29
CA THR A 184 -5.95 3.77 16.03
C THR A 184 -5.91 5.03 16.92
N GLY A 185 -7.05 5.68 17.18
CA GLY A 185 -7.19 6.79 18.14
C GLY A 185 -6.83 6.41 19.57
N SER A 186 -7.28 5.23 19.97
CA SER A 186 -6.96 4.62 21.25
C SER A 186 -5.44 4.37 21.37
N LEU A 187 -4.85 3.67 20.40
CA LEU A 187 -3.41 3.36 20.38
C LEU A 187 -2.52 4.61 20.36
N TYR A 188 -2.91 5.64 19.59
CA TYR A 188 -2.17 6.90 19.54
C TYR A 188 -2.05 7.58 20.92
N CYS A 189 -3.08 7.42 21.78
CA CYS A 189 -3.10 7.97 23.13
C CYS A 189 -2.72 6.98 24.23
N PHE A 190 -2.20 5.79 23.88
CA PHE A 190 -1.89 4.74 24.85
C PHE A 190 -0.95 5.23 25.98
N ASN A 191 0.09 5.98 25.62
CA ASN A 191 1.07 6.51 26.59
C ASN A 191 0.54 7.67 27.47
N ARG A 192 -0.71 8.12 27.28
CA ARG A 192 -1.32 9.24 28.04
C ARG A 192 -2.34 8.76 29.08
N GLY A 193 -2.54 7.45 29.21
CA GLY A 193 -3.41 6.81 30.21
C GLY A 193 -4.79 6.38 29.70
N PHE A 194 -5.40 5.42 30.39
CA PHE A 194 -6.60 4.70 29.95
C PHE A 194 -7.83 5.59 29.69
N LYS A 195 -8.09 6.59 30.56
CA LYS A 195 -9.22 7.52 30.36
C LYS A 195 -9.08 8.33 29.07
N ARG A 196 -7.85 8.78 28.76
CA ARG A 196 -7.57 9.58 27.56
C ARG A 196 -7.59 8.72 26.30
N MET A 197 -7.18 7.46 26.43
CA MET A 197 -7.25 6.45 25.38
C MET A 197 -8.69 6.20 24.92
N LEU A 198 -9.62 5.97 25.85
CA LEU A 198 -11.03 5.76 25.49
C LEU A 198 -11.66 6.99 24.83
N ILE A 199 -11.41 8.18 25.38
CA ILE A 199 -11.93 9.44 24.81
C ILE A 199 -11.36 9.66 23.39
N ALA A 200 -10.07 9.42 23.20
CA ALA A 200 -9.43 9.54 21.90
C ALA A 200 -10.00 8.54 20.88
N GLY A 201 -10.27 7.30 21.28
CA GLY A 201 -10.92 6.31 20.42
C GLY A 201 -12.33 6.73 20.02
N MET A 202 -13.14 7.23 20.96
CA MET A 202 -14.50 7.73 20.66
C MET A 202 -14.46 8.92 19.70
N ILE A 203 -13.59 9.90 19.94
CA ILE A 203 -13.46 11.08 19.07
C ILE A 203 -12.95 10.66 17.68
N ALA A 204 -12.00 9.73 17.60
CA ALA A 204 -11.46 9.25 16.34
C ALA A 204 -12.48 8.45 15.50
N SER A 205 -13.48 7.83 16.13
CA SER A 205 -14.53 7.09 15.41
C SER A 205 -15.40 7.99 14.52
N VAL A 206 -15.55 9.27 14.87
CA VAL A 206 -16.37 10.26 14.13
C VAL A 206 -15.83 10.53 12.72
N PRO A 207 -14.56 10.94 12.52
CA PRO A 207 -13.99 11.03 11.19
C PRO A 207 -13.90 9.65 10.51
N GLY A 208 -13.81 8.56 11.27
CA GLY A 208 -13.90 7.20 10.74
C GLY A 208 -15.21 6.94 9.98
N LEU A 209 -16.34 7.30 10.57
CA LEU A 209 -17.65 7.22 9.89
C LEU A 209 -17.68 8.08 8.63
N LEU A 210 -17.18 9.32 8.69
CA LEU A 210 -17.15 10.22 7.53
C LEU A 210 -16.33 9.63 6.37
N THR A 211 -15.16 9.04 6.68
CA THR A 211 -14.36 8.36 5.66
C THR A 211 -15.01 7.09 5.12
N GLY A 212 -15.84 6.40 5.92
CA GLY A 212 -16.66 5.28 5.47
C GLY A 212 -17.76 5.69 4.50
N VAL A 213 -18.40 6.86 4.71
CA VAL A 213 -19.36 7.41 3.75
C VAL A 213 -18.65 7.79 2.44
N LEU A 214 -17.50 8.47 2.54
CA LEU A 214 -16.70 8.86 1.37
C LEU A 214 -16.18 7.65 0.58
N SER A 215 -15.77 6.56 1.25
CA SER A 215 -15.35 5.34 0.56
C SER A 215 -16.52 4.67 -0.16
N MET A 216 -17.70 4.60 0.46
CA MET A 216 -18.91 4.09 -0.21
C MET A 216 -19.30 4.91 -1.44
N LEU A 217 -19.22 6.24 -1.35
CA LEU A 217 -19.49 7.14 -2.47
C LEU A 217 -18.44 6.96 -3.59
N ALA A 218 -17.17 6.84 -3.24
CA ALA A 218 -16.09 6.60 -4.21
C ALA A 218 -16.25 5.24 -4.92
N CYS A 219 -16.62 4.18 -4.17
CA CYS A 219 -16.91 2.87 -4.74
C CYS A 219 -18.11 2.89 -5.68
N ARG A 220 -19.17 3.63 -5.33
CA ARG A 220 -20.34 3.82 -6.22
C ARG A 220 -20.00 4.63 -7.46
N ALA A 221 -19.22 5.70 -7.33
CA ALA A 221 -18.82 6.53 -8.46
C ALA A 221 -17.88 5.80 -9.43
N SER A 222 -17.13 4.81 -8.94
CA SER A 222 -16.14 4.07 -9.73
C SER A 222 -16.69 2.78 -10.37
N ASN A 223 -18.00 2.50 -10.27
CA ASN A 223 -18.65 1.26 -10.79
C ASN A 223 -17.84 -0.02 -10.52
N SER A 224 -17.20 -0.09 -9.36
CA SER A 224 -16.28 -1.15 -8.94
C SER A 224 -16.64 -1.59 -7.53
N THR A 225 -17.94 -1.66 -7.25
CA THR A 225 -18.40 -2.29 -6.03
C THR A 225 -18.03 -3.78 -6.08
N PHE A 226 -17.66 -4.34 -4.92
CA PHE A 226 -17.29 -5.75 -4.82
C PHE A 226 -18.44 -6.67 -5.31
N GLU A 227 -19.68 -6.25 -5.09
CA GLU A 227 -20.89 -6.90 -5.60
C GLU A 227 -21.03 -6.81 -7.12
N GLU A 228 -20.74 -5.68 -7.76
CA GLU A 228 -20.77 -5.58 -9.24
C GLU A 228 -19.63 -6.36 -9.89
N LEU A 229 -18.43 -6.35 -9.31
CA LEU A 229 -17.31 -7.19 -9.76
C LEU A 229 -17.65 -8.68 -9.62
N TYR A 230 -18.34 -9.07 -8.54
CA TYR A 230 -18.83 -10.43 -8.33
C TYR A 230 -19.96 -10.80 -9.30
N ALA A 231 -20.92 -9.90 -9.53
CA ALA A 231 -22.01 -10.10 -10.50
C ALA A 231 -21.47 -10.20 -11.94
N LYS A 232 -20.46 -9.40 -12.28
CA LYS A 232 -19.79 -9.48 -13.59
C LYS A 232 -19.07 -10.81 -13.79
N TYR A 233 -18.40 -11.31 -12.75
CA TYR A 233 -17.75 -12.62 -12.77
C TYR A 233 -18.76 -13.79 -12.88
N LEU A 234 -19.88 -13.73 -12.17
CA LEU A 234 -20.96 -14.71 -12.30
C LEU A 234 -21.56 -14.73 -13.71
N ASN A 235 -21.75 -13.57 -14.32
CA ASN A 235 -22.26 -13.46 -15.69
C ASN A 235 -21.26 -13.98 -16.75
N GLU A 236 -19.95 -13.87 -16.51
CA GLU A 236 -18.92 -14.44 -17.40
C GLU A 236 -18.83 -15.96 -17.28
N THR A 237 -19.03 -16.52 -16.08
CA THR A 237 -19.01 -17.98 -15.85
C THR A 237 -20.27 -18.70 -16.33
N GLN A 238 -21.42 -18.03 -16.44
CA GLN A 238 -22.64 -18.60 -17.02
C GLN A 238 -22.69 -18.57 -18.57
N LYS A 239 -21.71 -17.95 -19.23
CA LYS A 239 -21.61 -17.89 -20.70
C LYS A 239 -20.76 -19.02 -21.31
N ILE A 240 -20.23 -19.92 -20.48
CA ILE A 240 -19.55 -21.17 -20.86
C ILE A 240 -20.54 -22.31 -20.65
#